data_AF-A0A2W7NBF3-F1
#
_entry.id   AF-A0A2W7NBF3-F1
#
_cell.length_a   1.000
_cell.length_b   1.000
_cell.length_c   1.000
_cell.angle_alpha   90.00
_cell.angle_beta   90.00
_cell.angle_gamma   90.00
#
_symmetry.space_group_name_H-M   'P 1'
#
loop_
_entity.id
_entity.type
_entity.pdbx_description
1 polymer ?
#
loop_
_entity_poly.entity_id
_entity_poly.type
_entity_poly.pdbx_seq_one_letter_code
_entity_poly.pdbx_strand_id
1 'polypeptide(L)'
;MSDLHTRDRTKAVPLNMRVAEHRRDLIDAAVEVVGGDRTSFVLDAACKRAEEVLMERRLFLLDEEAFDRFAQALEDDPIRSNECVRKLLARPKRWS
;
A
#
# COMPACT_ATOMS: atom_id res chain seq x y z
N MET A 1 14.81 -21.63 13.36
CA MET A 1 15.08 -21.86 11.93
C MET A 1 13.83 -21.50 11.17
N SER A 2 13.76 -20.26 10.69
CA SER A 2 12.69 -19.78 9.81
C SER A 2 13.35 -18.79 8.88
N ASP A 3 13.84 -19.28 7.75
CA ASP A 3 14.46 -18.48 6.69
C ASP A 3 13.44 -17.49 6.13
N LEU A 4 13.41 -16.27 6.67
CA LEU A 4 12.90 -15.11 5.95
C LEU A 4 13.83 -14.91 4.74
N HIS A 5 13.52 -15.60 3.65
CA HIS A 5 13.98 -15.23 2.33
C HIS A 5 13.44 -13.80 2.08
N THR A 6 14.26 -12.80 2.38
CA THR A 6 14.14 -11.48 1.77
C THR A 6 14.27 -11.70 0.27
N ARG A 7 13.13 -11.93 -0.39
CA ARG A 7 13.05 -11.86 -1.84
C ARG A 7 13.62 -10.49 -2.20
N ASP A 8 14.65 -10.48 -3.04
CA ASP A 8 15.11 -9.28 -3.71
C ASP A 8 13.90 -8.71 -4.48
N ARG A 9 13.23 -7.73 -3.88
CA ARG A 9 11.96 -7.15 -4.35
C ARG A 9 12.14 -6.25 -5.58
N THR A 10 13.37 -6.16 -6.09
CA THR A 10 13.76 -5.24 -7.16
C THR A 10 13.81 -5.91 -8.53
N LYS A 11 13.78 -7.24 -8.59
CA LYS A 11 13.82 -7.95 -9.87
C LYS A 11 12.48 -7.82 -10.59
N ALA A 12 12.50 -7.33 -11.82
CA ALA A 12 11.34 -7.31 -12.69
C ALA A 12 10.86 -8.76 -12.94
N VAL A 13 9.58 -9.01 -12.68
CA VAL A 13 8.91 -10.30 -12.92
C VAL A 13 7.86 -10.09 -14.01
N PRO A 14 7.75 -10.99 -15.01
CA PRO A 14 6.79 -10.81 -16.09
C PRO A 14 5.35 -10.89 -15.59
N LEU A 15 4.50 -9.97 -16.05
CA LEU A 15 3.05 -9.98 -15.84
C LEU A 15 2.36 -10.26 -17.18
N ASN A 16 2.02 -11.53 -17.42
CA ASN A 16 1.37 -11.95 -18.66
C ASN A 16 -0.15 -11.76 -18.57
N MET A 17 -0.73 -11.03 -19.52
CA MET A 17 -2.17 -10.72 -19.53
C MET A 17 -2.76 -10.91 -20.93
N ARG A 18 -3.99 -11.42 -21.01
CA ARG A 18 -4.80 -11.42 -22.24
C ARG A 18 -5.84 -10.33 -22.13
N VAL A 19 -6.03 -9.56 -23.20
CA VAL A 19 -7.02 -8.48 -23.23
C VAL A 19 -7.82 -8.58 -24.53
N ALA A 20 -9.10 -8.22 -24.46
CA ALA A 20 -9.94 -8.09 -25.65
C ALA A 20 -9.51 -6.86 -26.46
N GLU A 21 -9.63 -6.94 -27.79
CA GLU A 21 -9.19 -5.89 -28.72
C GLU A 21 -9.76 -4.51 -28.37
N HIS A 22 -11.07 -4.39 -28.15
CA HIS A 22 -11.69 -3.12 -27.76
C HIS A 22 -11.10 -2.47 -26.49
N ARG A 23 -10.62 -3.27 -25.53
CA ARG A 23 -9.98 -2.74 -24.31
C ARG A 23 -8.55 -2.28 -24.60
N ARG A 24 -7.85 -3.00 -25.48
CA ARG A 24 -6.53 -2.58 -25.94
C ARG A 24 -6.62 -1.24 -26.67
N ASP A 25 -7.57 -1.09 -27.59
CA ASP A 25 -7.74 0.12 -28.37
C ASP A 25 -8.07 1.33 -27.48
N LEU A 26 -8.90 1.12 -26.45
CA LEU A 26 -9.18 2.14 -25.44
C LEU A 26 -7.92 2.55 -24.67
N ILE A 27 -7.10 1.59 -24.25
CA ILE A 27 -5.83 1.88 -23.56
C ILE A 27 -4.88 2.61 -24.50
N ASP A 28 -4.78 2.20 -25.75
CA ASP A 28 -3.93 2.84 -26.76
C ASP A 28 -4.34 4.28 -26.99
N ALA A 29 -5.63 4.55 -27.16
CA ALA A 29 -6.13 5.92 -27.28
C ALA A 29 -5.80 6.78 -26.05
N ALA A 30 -5.85 6.22 -24.83
CA ALA A 30 -5.47 6.95 -23.62
C ALA A 30 -3.96 7.24 -23.56
N VAL A 31 -3.13 6.28 -23.98
CA VAL A 31 -1.66 6.44 -24.04
C VAL A 31 -1.27 7.49 -25.07
N GLU A 32 -1.95 7.56 -26.23
CA GLU A 32 -1.69 8.62 -27.23
C GLU A 32 -1.96 10.03 -26.68
N VAL A 33 -2.96 10.19 -25.80
CA VAL A 33 -3.29 11.48 -25.19
C VAL A 33 -2.32 11.85 -24.06
N VAL A 34 -1.97 10.88 -23.21
CA VAL A 34 -1.11 11.12 -22.03
C VAL A 34 0.38 11.13 -22.41
N GLY A 35 0.76 10.42 -23.46
CA GLY A 35 2.13 10.08 -23.82
C GLY A 35 2.69 8.92 -23.00
N GLY A 36 3.81 8.36 -23.47
CA GLY A 36 4.53 7.26 -22.80
C GLY A 36 4.27 5.90 -23.42
N ASP A 37 4.51 4.84 -22.64
CA ASP A 37 4.33 3.46 -23.09
C ASP A 37 3.14 2.77 -22.43
N ARG A 38 2.52 1.85 -23.19
CA ARG A 38 1.34 1.09 -22.76
C ARG A 38 1.58 0.29 -21.47
N THR A 39 2.77 -0.29 -21.32
CA THR A 39 3.06 -1.16 -20.18
C THR A 39 3.10 -0.36 -18.90
N SER A 40 3.83 0.76 -18.89
CA SER A 40 3.89 1.68 -17.75
C SER A 40 2.52 2.25 -17.44
N PHE A 41 1.76 2.69 -18.44
CA PHE A 41 0.40 3.20 -18.22
C PHE A 41 -0.50 2.18 -17.51
N VAL A 42 -0.48 0.93 -17.97
CA VAL A 42 -1.30 -0.14 -17.36
C VAL A 42 -0.80 -0.51 -15.96
N LEU A 43 0.53 -0.57 -15.76
CA LEU A 43 1.11 -0.86 -14.45
C LEU A 43 0.79 0.24 -13.44
N ASP A 44 0.95 1.50 -13.81
CA ASP A 44 0.68 2.65 -12.93
C ASP A 44 -0.80 2.73 -12.56
N ALA A 45 -1.69 2.53 -13.54
CA ALA A 45 -3.13 2.49 -13.29
C ALA A 45 -3.51 1.33 -12.36
N ALA A 46 -2.93 0.14 -12.55
CA ALA A 46 -3.18 -1.02 -11.71
C ALA A 46 -2.65 -0.82 -10.28
N CYS A 47 -1.43 -0.27 -10.12
CA CYS A 47 -0.84 0.05 -8.83
C CYS A 47 -1.67 1.08 -8.09
N LYS A 48 -2.03 2.19 -8.74
CA LYS A 48 -2.89 3.22 -8.15
C LYS A 48 -4.21 2.63 -7.67
N ARG A 49 -4.86 1.80 -8.49
CA ARG A 49 -6.13 1.17 -8.09
C ARG A 49 -5.93 0.19 -6.93
N ALA A 50 -4.83 -0.56 -6.92
CA ALA A 50 -4.51 -1.46 -5.81
C ALA A 50 -4.30 -0.68 -4.50
N GLU A 51 -3.57 0.44 -4.55
CA GLU A 51 -3.38 1.34 -3.41
C GLU A 51 -4.71 1.87 -2.87
N GLU A 52 -5.59 2.38 -3.75
CA GLU A 52 -6.93 2.84 -3.38
C GLU A 52 -7.73 1.74 -2.66
N VAL A 53 -7.75 0.53 -3.22
CA VAL A 53 -8.47 -0.61 -2.63
C VAL A 53 -7.90 -0.99 -1.26
N LEU A 54 -6.57 -0.96 -1.12
CA LEU A 54 -5.91 -1.24 0.16
C LEU A 54 -6.18 -0.14 1.18
N MET A 55 -6.27 1.13 0.78
CA MET A 55 -6.61 2.26 1.65
C MET A 55 -8.10 2.24 2.06
N GLU A 56 -8.99 1.82 1.16
CA GLU A 56 -10.42 1.65 1.44
C GLU A 56 -10.70 0.46 2.37
N ARG A 57 -9.69 -0.39 2.65
CA ARG A 57 -9.85 -1.54 3.54
C ARG A 57 -10.05 -1.07 4.99
N ARG A 58 -11.31 -1.15 5.45
CA ARG A 58 -11.69 -0.78 6.83
C ARG A 58 -11.63 -1.94 7.82
N LEU A 59 -11.63 -3.19 7.33
CA LEU A 59 -11.64 -4.38 8.18
C LEU A 59 -10.29 -5.12 8.09
N PHE A 60 -9.63 -5.21 9.23
CA PHE A 60 -8.44 -6.02 9.43
C PHE A 60 -8.85 -7.27 10.19
N LEU A 61 -8.84 -8.42 9.51
CA LEU A 61 -8.98 -9.71 10.18
C LEU A 61 -7.61 -10.08 10.72
N LEU A 62 -7.55 -10.33 12.02
CA LEU A 62 -6.37 -10.82 12.71
C LEU A 62 -6.62 -12.28 13.07
N ASP A 63 -5.57 -13.10 12.97
CA ASP A 63 -5.55 -14.39 13.65
C ASP A 63 -5.34 -14.17 15.15
N GLU A 64 -5.46 -15.25 15.94
CA GLU A 64 -5.40 -15.19 17.40
C GLU A 64 -4.06 -14.62 17.90
N GLU A 65 -2.94 -15.04 17.31
CA GLU A 65 -1.61 -14.53 17.66
C GLU A 65 -1.44 -13.04 17.34
N ALA A 66 -1.94 -12.58 16.18
CA ALA A 66 -1.90 -11.17 15.82
C ALA A 66 -2.84 -10.33 16.69
N PHE A 67 -3.98 -10.88 17.10
CA PHE A 67 -4.91 -10.21 18.02
C PHE A 67 -4.31 -10.06 19.42
N ASP A 68 -3.70 -11.10 19.97
CA ASP A 68 -3.06 -11.06 21.29
C ASP A 68 -1.92 -10.02 21.33
N ARG A 69 -1.06 -10.01 20.30
CA ARG A 69 -0.02 -8.98 20.16
C ARG A 69 -0.59 -7.58 20.07
N PHE A 70 -1.70 -7.41 19.37
CA PHE A 70 -2.39 -6.13 19.25
C PHE A 70 -2.97 -5.68 20.61
N ALA A 71 -3.63 -6.57 21.34
CA ALA A 71 -4.17 -6.30 22.66
C ALA A 71 -3.07 -5.91 23.65
N GLN A 72 -1.97 -6.67 23.70
CA GLN A 72 -0.81 -6.34 24.54
C GLN A 72 -0.24 -4.95 24.21
N ALA A 73 -0.11 -4.63 22.92
CA ALA A 73 0.37 -3.32 22.49
C ALA A 73 -0.55 -2.15 22.91
N LEU A 74 -1.85 -2.40 23.11
CA LEU A 74 -2.77 -1.38 23.65
C LEU A 74 -2.64 -1.23 25.17
N GLU A 75 -2.40 -2.33 25.89
CA GLU A 75 -2.26 -2.33 27.34
C GLU A 75 -0.93 -1.71 27.81
N ASP A 76 0.15 -1.90 27.05
CA ASP A 76 1.52 -1.47 27.39
C ASP A 76 1.74 0.07 27.36
N ASP A 77 0.69 0.87 27.15
CA ASP A 77 0.70 2.33 27.02
C ASP A 77 1.94 2.88 26.26
N PRO A 78 2.09 2.51 24.98
CA PRO A 78 3.26 2.87 24.17
C PRO A 78 3.39 4.39 23.95
N ILE A 79 2.34 5.15 24.25
CA ILE A 79 2.30 6.61 24.11
C ILE A 79 3.11 7.28 25.23
N ARG A 80 3.11 6.72 26.45
CA ARG A 80 3.85 7.31 27.59
C ARG A 80 5.36 7.19 27.47
N SER A 81 5.85 6.09 26.91
CA SER A 81 7.28 5.80 26.76
C SER A 81 7.92 6.50 25.55
N ASN A 82 7.12 6.93 24.57
CA ASN A 82 7.63 7.52 23.34
C ASN A 82 7.84 9.05 23.45
N GLU A 83 9.10 9.48 23.61
CA GLU A 83 9.46 10.90 23.70
C GLU A 83 9.04 11.72 22.46
N CYS A 84 9.09 11.14 21.26
CA CYS A 84 8.70 11.83 20.03
C CYS A 84 7.20 12.12 20.01
N VAL A 85 6.38 11.17 20.45
CA VAL A 85 4.92 11.35 20.55
C VAL A 85 4.59 12.41 21.60
N ARG A 86 5.28 12.41 22.74
CA ARG A 86 5.11 13.46 23.77
C ARG A 86 5.43 14.85 23.23
N LYS A 87 6.54 15.00 22.49
CA LYS A 87 6.91 16.26 21.84
C LYS A 87 5.88 16.70 20.79
N LEU A 88 5.33 15.76 20.02
CA LEU A 88 4.29 16.04 19.03
C LEU A 88 3.00 16.52 19.68
N LEU A 89 2.53 15.84 20.74
CA LEU A 89 1.30 16.19 21.46
C LEU A 89 1.41 17.49 22.27
N ALA A 90 2.60 17.83 22.76
CA ALA A 90 2.86 19.09 23.45
C ALA A 90 2.96 20.30 22.52
N ARG A 91 3.04 20.09 21.19
CA ARG A 91 3.16 21.18 20.22
C ARG A 91 1.84 21.97 20.18
N PRO A 92 1.87 23.30 20.36
CA PRO A 92 0.65 24.11 20.28
C PRO A 92 -0.01 23.94 18.90
N LYS A 93 -1.35 23.85 18.90
CA LYS A 93 -2.14 23.76 17.67
C LYS A 93 -1.82 24.98 16.79
N ARG A 94 -1.52 24.74 15.51
CA ARG A 94 -1.17 25.81 14.55
C ARG A 94 -2.38 26.47 13.90
N TRP A 95 -3.56 25.96 14.19
CA TRP A 95 -4.81 26.43 13.63
C TRP A 95 -5.73 26.71 14.82
N SER A 96 -5.99 27.99 15.00
CA SER A 96 -7.19 28.54 15.64
C SER A 96 -7.97 29.29 14.57
#